data_AF-A0A0K3CKQ4-F1
#
_entry.id   AF-A0A0K3CKQ4-F1
#
_cell.length_a   1.000
_cell.length_b   1.000
_cell.length_c   1.000
_cell.angle_alpha   90.00
_cell.angle_beta   90.00
_cell.angle_gamma   90.00
#
_symmetry.space_group_name_H-M   'P 1'
#
loop_
_entity.id
_entity.type
_entity.pdbx_description
1 polymer ?
#
loop_
_entity_poly.entity_id
_entity_poly.type
_entity_poly.pdbx_seq_one_letter_code
_entity_poly.pdbx_strand_id
1 'polypeptide(L)'
;MLRDELLALKSVTAAPVDPHTDLTTLPAAHLAVLALRADLDVLLRQRAYHAFLVKAAEEDGCGGVRDFLSTPLPQPYADSLHRLTLSQLLSVQFRPDCDSDALATQAYSVFLAKLDLEIVQLPLDFPLRKYTMSWDGGEREDEGELMLRLEESGMKVFEGEEVLFSLEPERVLSFRVEQSDATEAPETATILVLRLSQVDLGLYISIRDLEVRLVLETANLDGGAGERLMKMFASWAAAEKADFPVEDEDNIELKIDVEADPAAPSTASSASPDLAAQDSPATPATSLPPPSPVSEKVSNKPPRKRVKRSDEDEERGAVEQPWQYLGERSVHVTWHPGLYTRQFALLRAIAPRVVEDLLDPPCFTTEELALLSLATDPKTLAKLPFPPESVSQRYRHKWEERLALERIYQEREHINVDQTRLVLLTSNFPSLRLYAQVLSKVVKARDMLTKAYDTVLHARLYPRLKDRTTYDPIERIVVLVERLRDDVHYRNTLFSTSNVSLVTNSPLSDVDIGKGPARRYEAELKLIVEYEKESLKIAREKVESLRVEMWHRK
;
A
#
# COMPACT_ATOMS: atom_id res chain seq x y z
N MET A 1 -21.53 8.44 -11.53
CA MET A 1 -20.32 7.79 -10.99
C MET A 1 -19.29 7.77 -12.09
N LEU A 2 -18.01 7.94 -11.79
CA LEU A 2 -16.94 7.88 -12.79
C LEU A 2 -16.73 6.42 -13.25
N ARG A 3 -16.14 6.22 -14.44
CA ARG A 3 -15.85 4.89 -15.01
C ARG A 3 -15.13 3.97 -14.02
N ASP A 4 -14.10 4.50 -13.36
CA ASP A 4 -13.28 3.75 -12.42
C ASP A 4 -14.07 3.33 -11.16
N GLU A 5 -15.04 4.15 -10.75
CA GLU A 5 -15.91 3.83 -9.61
C GLU A 5 -16.87 2.69 -9.96
N LEU A 6 -17.44 2.67 -11.18
CA LEU A 6 -18.36 1.61 -11.62
C LEU A 6 -17.64 0.26 -11.76
N LEU A 7 -16.43 0.26 -12.32
CA LEU A 7 -15.61 -0.95 -12.45
C LEU A 7 -15.17 -1.48 -11.06
N ALA A 8 -14.77 -0.59 -10.15
CA ALA A 8 -14.44 -0.95 -8.78
C ALA A 8 -15.66 -1.51 -8.03
N LEU A 9 -16.85 -0.92 -8.21
CA LEU A 9 -18.09 -1.43 -7.63
C LEU A 9 -18.44 -2.82 -8.16
N LYS A 10 -18.27 -3.06 -9.46
CA LYS A 10 -18.56 -4.37 -10.04
C LYS A 10 -17.61 -5.44 -9.54
N SER A 11 -16.32 -5.16 -9.39
CA SER A 11 -15.39 -6.14 -8.83
C SER A 11 -15.82 -6.56 -7.41
N VAL A 12 -16.30 -5.62 -6.60
CA VAL A 12 -16.78 -5.89 -5.24
C VAL A 12 -18.09 -6.67 -5.19
N THR A 13 -18.91 -6.67 -6.27
CA THR A 13 -20.13 -7.51 -6.30
C THR A 13 -19.85 -9.01 -6.36
N ALA A 14 -18.67 -9.43 -6.84
CA ALA A 14 -18.33 -10.83 -7.05
C ALA A 14 -17.01 -11.28 -6.39
N ALA A 15 -16.15 -10.34 -5.97
CA ALA A 15 -14.85 -10.68 -5.38
C ALA A 15 -14.99 -11.48 -4.08
N PRO A 16 -14.13 -12.48 -3.83
CA PRO A 16 -14.05 -13.12 -2.52
C PRO A 16 -13.61 -12.11 -1.47
N VAL A 17 -14.26 -12.11 -0.30
CA VAL A 17 -13.97 -11.18 0.79
C VAL A 17 -13.50 -11.96 2.00
N ASP A 18 -12.29 -11.67 2.47
CA ASP A 18 -11.77 -12.29 3.70
C ASP A 18 -12.59 -11.76 4.91
N PRO A 19 -13.14 -12.63 5.78
CA PRO A 19 -13.85 -12.22 6.99
C PRO A 19 -13.03 -11.34 7.95
N HIS A 20 -11.70 -11.38 7.87
CA HIS A 20 -10.79 -10.56 8.66
C HIS A 20 -10.45 -9.20 8.03
N THR A 21 -10.98 -8.91 6.84
CA THR A 21 -10.77 -7.63 6.15
C THR A 21 -11.18 -6.45 7.04
N ASP A 22 -10.33 -5.43 7.09
CA ASP A 22 -10.66 -4.18 7.78
C ASP A 22 -11.61 -3.33 6.93
N LEU A 23 -12.90 -3.50 7.21
CA LEU A 23 -13.99 -2.81 6.54
C LEU A 23 -13.94 -1.27 6.70
N THR A 24 -13.25 -0.73 7.71
CA THR A 24 -13.22 0.73 7.95
C THR A 24 -12.48 1.49 6.84
N THR A 25 -11.55 0.81 6.18
CA THR A 25 -10.74 1.35 5.07
C THR A 25 -11.53 1.42 3.75
N LEU A 26 -12.61 0.64 3.61
CA LEU A 26 -13.35 0.54 2.36
C LEU A 26 -14.23 1.77 2.10
N PRO A 27 -14.33 2.24 0.84
CA PRO A 27 -15.29 3.28 0.45
C PRO A 27 -16.74 2.93 0.83
N ALA A 28 -17.56 3.94 1.11
CA ALA A 28 -18.94 3.76 1.54
C ALA A 28 -19.78 2.93 0.54
N ALA A 29 -19.58 3.15 -0.77
CA ALA A 29 -20.28 2.38 -1.81
C ALA A 29 -19.94 0.88 -1.77
N HIS A 30 -18.69 0.52 -1.45
CA HIS A 30 -18.29 -0.88 -1.28
C HIS A 30 -18.92 -1.49 -0.04
N LEU A 31 -18.96 -0.76 1.07
CA LEU A 31 -19.63 -1.22 2.29
C LEU A 31 -21.13 -1.46 2.09
N ALA A 32 -21.79 -0.59 1.32
CA ALA A 32 -23.19 -0.76 0.94
C ALA A 32 -23.43 -2.04 0.12
N VAL A 33 -22.56 -2.33 -0.85
CA VAL A 33 -22.63 -3.58 -1.64
C VAL A 33 -22.38 -4.80 -0.77
N LEU A 34 -21.36 -4.77 0.09
CA LEU A 34 -21.04 -5.89 0.98
C LEU A 34 -22.17 -6.21 1.96
N ALA A 35 -22.92 -5.22 2.43
CA ALA A 35 -24.07 -5.44 3.29
C ALA A 35 -25.22 -6.22 2.60
N LEU A 36 -25.37 -6.07 1.27
CA LEU A 36 -26.44 -6.70 0.48
C LEU A 36 -26.08 -8.07 -0.12
N ARG A 37 -24.80 -8.43 -0.11
CA ARG A 37 -24.31 -9.65 -0.73
C ARG A 37 -24.74 -10.91 0.02
N ALA A 38 -25.76 -11.59 -0.50
CA ALA A 38 -26.35 -12.78 0.11
C ALA A 38 -25.37 -13.95 0.26
N ASP A 39 -24.30 -13.98 -0.55
CA ASP A 39 -23.24 -14.98 -0.52
C ASP A 39 -22.26 -14.79 0.66
N LEU A 40 -22.27 -13.64 1.33
CA LEU A 40 -21.41 -13.35 2.47
C LEU A 40 -22.03 -13.75 3.81
N ASP A 41 -21.15 -14.09 4.76
CA ASP A 41 -21.54 -14.42 6.13
C ASP A 41 -22.35 -13.28 6.79
N VAL A 42 -23.32 -13.65 7.60
CA VAL A 42 -24.25 -12.70 8.26
C VAL A 42 -23.48 -11.69 9.12
N LEU A 43 -22.41 -12.11 9.82
CA LEU A 43 -21.62 -11.20 10.65
C LEU A 43 -20.82 -10.22 9.80
N LEU A 44 -20.30 -10.66 8.66
CA LEU A 44 -19.58 -9.78 7.73
C LEU A 44 -20.54 -8.72 7.14
N ARG A 45 -21.74 -9.13 6.73
CA ARG A 45 -22.79 -8.22 6.27
C ARG A 45 -23.19 -7.21 7.34
N GLN A 46 -23.40 -7.65 8.58
CA GLN A 46 -23.74 -6.76 9.70
C GLN A 46 -22.61 -5.79 10.04
N ARG A 47 -21.35 -6.25 9.99
CA ARG A 47 -20.17 -5.38 10.18
C ARG A 47 -20.04 -4.37 9.06
N ALA A 48 -20.29 -4.77 7.81
CA ALA A 48 -20.28 -3.86 6.66
C ALA A 48 -21.41 -2.82 6.76
N TYR A 49 -22.61 -3.27 7.17
CA TYR A 49 -23.75 -2.41 7.42
C TYR A 49 -23.43 -1.36 8.49
N HIS A 50 -22.87 -1.77 9.62
CA HIS A 50 -22.51 -0.86 10.71
C HIS A 50 -21.36 0.09 10.29
N ALA A 51 -20.34 -0.42 9.59
CA ALA A 51 -19.24 0.39 9.09
C ALA A 51 -19.72 1.46 8.10
N PHE A 52 -20.69 1.12 7.24
CA PHE A 52 -21.35 2.08 6.35
C PHE A 52 -22.03 3.20 7.16
N LEU A 53 -22.82 2.85 8.18
CA LEU A 53 -23.52 3.84 9.01
C LEU A 53 -22.55 4.75 9.78
N VAL A 54 -21.46 4.21 10.30
CA VAL A 54 -20.42 5.01 10.99
C VAL A 54 -19.77 5.99 10.00
N LYS A 55 -19.37 5.51 8.82
CA LYS A 55 -18.73 6.33 7.80
C LYS A 55 -19.68 7.41 7.26
N ALA A 56 -20.95 7.05 7.08
CA ALA A 56 -22.02 7.98 6.72
C ALA A 56 -22.25 9.08 7.77
N ALA A 57 -22.02 8.79 9.05
CA ALA A 57 -22.11 9.76 10.14
C ALA A 57 -20.82 10.59 10.33
N GLU A 58 -19.65 10.09 9.91
CA GLU A 58 -18.37 10.82 10.01
C GLU A 58 -18.17 11.84 8.88
N GLU A 59 -18.79 11.64 7.72
CA GLU A 59 -18.78 12.59 6.59
C GLU A 59 -19.67 13.84 6.81
N ASP A 60 -20.27 13.98 8.01
CA ASP A 60 -21.18 15.07 8.46
C ASP A 60 -20.57 16.49 8.50
N GLY A 61 -19.32 16.68 8.06
CA GLY A 61 -18.73 18.00 7.85
C GLY A 61 -19.17 18.69 6.55
N CYS A 62 -19.75 17.94 5.60
CA CYS A 62 -20.04 18.47 4.26
C CYS A 62 -21.30 17.84 3.64
N GLY A 63 -22.49 18.05 4.23
CA GLY A 63 -23.81 18.05 3.59
C GLY A 63 -24.31 16.86 2.74
N GLY A 64 -23.49 15.88 2.36
CA GLY A 64 -23.84 14.92 1.30
C GLY A 64 -24.66 13.73 1.77
N VAL A 65 -24.30 13.11 2.90
CA VAL A 65 -24.81 11.77 3.26
C VAL A 65 -26.07 11.81 4.12
N ARG A 66 -26.23 12.84 4.95
CA ARG A 66 -27.50 13.07 5.66
C ARG A 66 -28.60 13.46 4.68
N ASP A 67 -28.30 14.27 3.67
CA ASP A 67 -29.23 14.55 2.56
C ASP A 67 -29.51 13.31 1.71
N PHE A 68 -28.56 12.39 1.58
CA PHE A 68 -28.69 11.11 0.87
C PHE A 68 -29.63 10.10 1.57
N LEU A 69 -29.62 10.04 2.91
CA LEU A 69 -30.56 9.24 3.70
C LEU A 69 -31.89 9.98 3.96
N SER A 70 -31.92 11.30 3.78
CA SER A 70 -33.10 12.16 4.03
C SER A 70 -33.83 12.58 2.76
N THR A 71 -33.32 12.30 1.54
CA THR A 71 -34.02 12.65 0.30
C THR A 71 -35.26 11.78 0.17
N PRO A 72 -36.48 12.33 0.18
CA PRO A 72 -37.68 11.51 0.11
C PRO A 72 -37.68 10.72 -1.21
N LEU A 73 -37.69 9.38 -1.12
CA LEU A 73 -37.90 8.54 -2.30
C LEU A 73 -39.36 8.75 -2.75
N PRO A 74 -39.64 8.84 -4.06
CA PRO A 74 -41.00 8.96 -4.54
C PRO A 74 -41.77 7.67 -4.20
N GLN A 75 -42.70 7.76 -3.25
CA GLN A 75 -43.67 6.69 -2.98
C GLN A 75 -44.72 6.67 -4.10
N PRO A 76 -45.22 5.49 -4.53
CA PRO A 76 -45.02 4.15 -3.94
C PRO A 76 -43.88 3.31 -4.59
N TYR A 77 -43.35 2.34 -3.82
CA TYR A 77 -42.14 1.55 -4.12
C TYR A 77 -42.32 0.37 -5.09
N ALA A 78 -43.53 -0.18 -5.24
CA ALA A 78 -43.71 -1.47 -5.91
C ALA A 78 -43.35 -1.46 -7.42
N ASP A 79 -43.48 -0.31 -8.10
CA ASP A 79 -43.23 -0.19 -9.55
C ASP A 79 -42.07 0.77 -9.90
N SER A 80 -41.36 1.33 -8.89
CA SER A 80 -40.48 2.50 -9.06
C SER A 80 -38.97 2.23 -8.88
N LEU A 81 -38.55 1.03 -8.45
CA LEU A 81 -37.13 0.70 -8.25
C LEU A 81 -36.30 0.87 -9.52
N HIS A 82 -36.84 0.51 -10.68
CA HIS A 82 -36.16 0.69 -11.98
C HIS A 82 -35.93 2.15 -12.36
N ARG A 83 -36.58 3.12 -11.70
CA ARG A 83 -36.37 4.57 -11.95
C ARG A 83 -35.30 5.18 -11.05
N LEU A 84 -34.84 4.45 -10.03
CA LEU A 84 -33.84 4.92 -9.09
C LEU A 84 -32.42 4.88 -9.69
N THR A 85 -31.57 5.83 -9.31
CA THR A 85 -30.14 5.82 -9.67
C THR A 85 -29.41 4.67 -8.96
N LEU A 86 -28.22 4.28 -9.44
CA LEU A 86 -27.40 3.26 -8.78
C LEU A 86 -27.14 3.57 -7.30
N SER A 87 -26.85 4.83 -6.98
CA SER A 87 -26.61 5.28 -5.62
C SER A 87 -27.86 5.19 -4.74
N GLN A 88 -29.04 5.52 -5.28
CA GLN A 88 -30.32 5.39 -4.57
C GLN A 88 -30.69 3.92 -4.32
N LEU A 89 -30.36 3.01 -5.24
CA LEU A 89 -30.61 1.59 -5.07
C LEU A 89 -29.75 0.96 -3.95
N LEU A 90 -28.50 1.40 -3.81
CA LEU A 90 -27.61 0.95 -2.74
C LEU A 90 -28.01 1.45 -1.34
N SER A 91 -28.68 2.61 -1.28
CA SER A 91 -29.05 3.23 -0.02
C SER A 91 -30.37 2.72 0.58
N VAL A 92 -31.18 1.99 -0.20
CA VAL A 92 -32.52 1.52 0.18
C VAL A 92 -32.51 0.79 1.53
N GLN A 93 -31.58 -0.14 1.74
CA GLN A 93 -31.51 -0.96 2.97
C GLN A 93 -31.19 -0.17 4.24
N PHE A 94 -30.57 1.01 4.11
CA PHE A 94 -30.13 1.82 5.24
C PHE A 94 -31.19 2.85 5.65
N ARG A 95 -32.33 2.87 4.95
CA ARG A 95 -33.40 3.81 5.24
C ARG A 95 -34.31 3.25 6.32
N PRO A 96 -34.78 4.11 7.25
CA PRO A 96 -35.71 3.69 8.31
C PRO A 96 -37.05 3.17 7.76
N ASP A 97 -37.42 3.53 6.53
CA ASP A 97 -38.67 3.10 5.88
C ASP A 97 -38.55 1.73 5.17
N CYS A 98 -37.36 1.12 5.17
CA CYS A 98 -37.14 -0.20 4.57
C CYS A 98 -37.50 -1.30 5.57
N ASP A 99 -38.80 -1.56 5.70
CA ASP A 99 -39.33 -2.53 6.69
C ASP A 99 -39.19 -4.00 6.26
N SER A 100 -38.62 -4.28 5.09
CA SER A 100 -38.60 -5.63 4.49
C SER A 100 -37.27 -5.96 3.83
N ASP A 101 -36.64 -7.04 4.29
CA ASP A 101 -35.44 -7.65 3.67
C ASP A 101 -35.69 -8.03 2.19
N ALA A 102 -36.94 -8.34 1.83
CA ALA A 102 -37.30 -8.66 0.46
C ALA A 102 -37.17 -7.44 -0.47
N LEU A 103 -37.48 -6.25 0.03
CA LEU A 103 -37.35 -5.00 -0.71
C LEU A 103 -35.87 -4.60 -0.89
N ALA A 104 -35.03 -4.80 0.14
CA ALA A 104 -33.59 -4.61 0.04
C ALA A 104 -32.95 -5.58 -0.98
N THR A 105 -33.37 -6.84 -0.96
CA THR A 105 -32.92 -7.86 -1.92
C THR A 105 -33.35 -7.53 -3.35
N GLN A 106 -34.59 -7.06 -3.53
CA GLN A 106 -35.10 -6.64 -4.83
C GLN A 106 -34.34 -5.40 -5.35
N ALA A 107 -34.11 -4.39 -4.51
CA ALA A 107 -33.32 -3.22 -4.87
C ALA A 107 -31.88 -3.59 -5.29
N TYR A 108 -31.26 -4.55 -4.60
CA TYR A 108 -29.95 -5.06 -4.96
C TYR A 108 -29.94 -5.78 -6.31
N SER A 109 -30.96 -6.59 -6.60
CA SER A 109 -31.07 -7.25 -7.92
C SER A 109 -31.20 -6.24 -9.07
N VAL A 110 -31.97 -5.17 -8.88
CA VAL A 110 -32.13 -4.09 -9.86
C VAL A 110 -30.82 -3.29 -10.00
N PHE A 111 -30.09 -3.09 -8.89
CA PHE A 111 -28.78 -2.47 -8.90
C PHE A 111 -27.79 -3.25 -9.75
N LEU A 112 -27.70 -4.58 -9.57
CA LEU A 112 -26.79 -5.42 -10.35
C LEU A 112 -27.10 -5.34 -11.85
N ALA A 113 -28.37 -5.46 -12.22
CA ALA A 113 -28.80 -5.39 -13.62
C ALA A 113 -28.46 -4.03 -14.26
N LYS A 114 -28.65 -2.92 -13.53
CA LYS A 114 -28.29 -1.59 -14.02
C LYS A 114 -26.78 -1.36 -14.09
N LEU A 115 -26.04 -1.86 -13.10
CA LEU A 115 -24.58 -1.76 -13.07
C LEU A 115 -23.98 -2.50 -14.27
N ASP A 116 -24.52 -3.68 -14.60
CA ASP A 116 -24.10 -4.42 -15.79
C ASP A 116 -24.40 -3.67 -17.08
N LEU A 117 -25.58 -3.04 -17.17
CA LEU A 117 -25.95 -2.24 -18.33
C LEU A 117 -25.03 -1.01 -18.48
N GLU A 118 -24.79 -0.25 -17.40
CA GLU A 118 -23.88 0.90 -17.44
C GLU A 118 -22.44 0.48 -17.77
N ILE A 119 -21.96 -0.68 -17.31
CA ILE A 119 -20.61 -1.18 -17.61
C ILE A 119 -20.47 -1.69 -19.05
N VAL A 120 -21.55 -2.19 -19.65
CA VAL A 120 -21.56 -2.53 -21.08
C VAL A 120 -21.47 -1.27 -21.94
N GLN A 121 -22.01 -0.14 -21.45
CA GLN A 121 -22.02 1.15 -22.16
C GLN A 121 -20.75 1.99 -21.99
N LEU A 122 -19.81 1.57 -21.14
CA LEU A 122 -18.55 2.30 -20.95
C LEU A 122 -17.62 2.11 -22.17
N PRO A 123 -17.01 3.18 -22.70
CA PRO A 123 -16.03 3.06 -23.77
C PRO A 123 -14.81 2.28 -23.28
N LEU A 124 -14.32 1.37 -24.13
CA LEU A 124 -13.12 0.58 -23.85
C LEU A 124 -11.95 1.17 -24.62
N ASP A 125 -10.85 1.47 -23.92
CA ASP A 125 -9.65 2.04 -24.51
C ASP A 125 -8.54 0.98 -24.50
N PHE A 126 -7.85 0.81 -25.64
CA PHE A 126 -6.71 -0.10 -25.77
C PHE A 126 -5.53 0.68 -26.38
N PRO A 127 -4.34 0.66 -25.76
CA PRO A 127 -3.17 1.28 -26.36
C PRO A 127 -2.70 0.47 -27.57
N LEU A 128 -2.35 1.20 -28.64
CA LEU A 128 -1.84 0.66 -29.89
C LEU A 128 -0.35 1.04 -30.00
N ARG A 129 0.49 0.08 -30.39
CA ARG A 129 1.90 0.37 -30.73
C ARG A 129 2.01 0.98 -32.12
N LYS A 130 1.19 0.46 -33.04
CA LYS A 130 1.28 0.73 -34.47
C LYS A 130 -0.05 0.40 -35.14
N TYR A 131 -0.39 1.14 -36.19
CA TYR A 131 -1.32 0.64 -37.20
C TYR A 131 -0.72 0.72 -38.60
N THR A 132 -1.12 -0.23 -39.44
CA THR A 132 -0.80 -0.26 -40.86
C THR A 132 -2.11 -0.38 -41.63
N MET A 133 -2.33 0.52 -42.58
CA MET A 133 -3.49 0.56 -43.45
C MET A 133 -3.02 0.37 -44.90
N SER A 134 -3.46 -0.71 -45.54
CA SER A 134 -3.03 -1.08 -46.90
C SER A 134 -4.23 -1.14 -47.83
N TRP A 135 -4.09 -0.61 -49.04
CA TRP A 135 -5.12 -0.62 -50.09
C TRP A 135 -4.46 -0.71 -51.47
N ASP A 136 -5.27 -0.95 -52.50
CA ASP A 136 -4.77 -1.02 -53.87
C ASP A 136 -4.17 0.33 -54.31
N GLY A 137 -2.83 0.38 -54.37
CA GLY A 137 -2.07 1.55 -54.80
C GLY A 137 -1.45 2.38 -53.68
N GLY A 138 -1.50 1.93 -52.41
CA GLY A 138 -0.81 2.63 -51.32
C GLY A 138 -0.85 1.92 -49.98
N GLU A 139 0.05 2.33 -49.10
CA GLU A 139 0.13 1.89 -47.72
C GLU A 139 0.36 3.12 -46.84
N ARG A 140 -0.30 3.16 -45.68
CA ARG A 140 -0.09 4.15 -44.64
C ARG A 140 0.26 3.43 -43.35
N GLU A 141 1.28 3.90 -42.70
CA GLU A 141 1.76 3.37 -41.44
C GLU A 141 1.96 4.52 -40.45
N ASP A 142 1.62 4.28 -39.19
CA ASP A 142 1.81 5.22 -38.10
C ASP A 142 2.24 4.47 -36.84
N GLU A 143 3.24 5.02 -36.16
CA GLU A 143 3.83 4.48 -34.93
C GLU A 143 3.94 5.62 -33.90
N GLY A 144 3.44 5.41 -32.68
CA GLY A 144 3.39 6.45 -31.66
C GLY A 144 2.48 6.14 -30.47
N GLU A 145 2.10 7.16 -29.69
CA GLU A 145 1.14 7.05 -28.58
C GLU A 145 -0.31 6.98 -29.10
N LEU A 146 -0.64 5.84 -29.70
CA LEU A 146 -1.93 5.61 -30.33
C LEU A 146 -2.93 4.93 -29.37
N MET A 147 -4.20 5.31 -29.44
CA MET A 147 -5.26 4.73 -28.61
C MET A 147 -6.44 4.28 -29.47
N LEU A 148 -6.84 3.03 -29.28
CA LEU A 148 -8.06 2.44 -29.81
C LEU A 148 -9.20 2.65 -28.81
N ARG A 149 -10.26 3.35 -29.18
CA ARG A 149 -11.47 3.47 -28.35
C ARG A 149 -12.64 2.77 -29.00
N LEU A 150 -13.32 1.92 -28.24
CA LEU A 150 -14.60 1.33 -28.59
C LEU A 150 -15.74 2.21 -28.07
N GLU A 151 -16.68 2.54 -28.93
CA GLU A 151 -17.92 3.26 -28.64
C GLU A 151 -19.12 2.45 -29.13
N GLU A 152 -20.35 2.81 -28.73
CA GLU A 152 -21.58 2.13 -29.19
C GLU A 152 -21.75 2.23 -30.73
N SER A 153 -21.28 3.33 -31.33
CA SER A 153 -21.40 3.60 -32.77
C SER A 153 -20.28 3.00 -33.62
N GLY A 154 -19.24 2.42 -33.01
CA GLY A 154 -18.09 1.90 -33.73
C GLY A 154 -16.77 2.06 -32.97
N MET A 155 -15.68 2.00 -33.70
CA MET A 155 -14.33 2.08 -33.16
C MET A 155 -13.62 3.33 -33.68
N LYS A 156 -12.81 3.99 -32.86
CA LYS A 156 -12.01 5.15 -33.25
C LYS A 156 -10.56 4.96 -32.86
N VAL A 157 -9.65 5.41 -33.71
CA VAL A 157 -8.21 5.45 -33.43
C VAL A 157 -7.79 6.90 -33.22
N PHE A 158 -7.11 7.14 -32.11
CA PHE A 158 -6.66 8.46 -31.68
C PHE A 158 -5.14 8.53 -31.61
N GLU A 159 -4.61 9.72 -31.91
CA GLU A 159 -3.27 10.16 -31.53
C GLU A 159 -3.42 11.40 -30.63
N GLY A 160 -3.17 11.26 -29.33
CA GLY A 160 -3.50 12.29 -28.35
C GLY A 160 -5.00 12.62 -28.31
N GLU A 161 -5.40 13.81 -28.77
CA GLU A 161 -6.81 14.26 -28.86
C GLU A 161 -7.37 14.19 -30.29
N GLU A 162 -6.54 13.89 -31.30
CA GLU A 162 -6.94 13.88 -32.70
C GLU A 162 -7.46 12.50 -33.12
N VAL A 163 -8.63 12.46 -33.77
CA VAL A 163 -9.18 11.24 -34.37
C VAL A 163 -8.50 11.01 -35.71
N LEU A 164 -7.69 9.97 -35.81
CA LEU A 164 -7.05 9.60 -37.07
C LEU A 164 -8.07 9.01 -38.04
N PHE A 165 -8.88 8.07 -37.55
CA PHE A 165 -9.97 7.46 -38.32
C PHE A 165 -11.00 6.78 -37.41
N SER A 166 -12.21 6.60 -37.96
CA SER A 166 -13.32 5.87 -37.33
C SER A 166 -13.76 4.70 -38.20
N LEU A 167 -14.00 3.56 -37.56
CA LEU A 167 -14.54 2.35 -38.16
C LEU A 167 -15.97 2.14 -37.70
N GLU A 168 -16.88 2.06 -38.66
CA GLU A 168 -18.28 1.72 -38.41
C GLU A 168 -18.48 0.20 -38.53
N PRO A 169 -19.36 -0.42 -37.72
CA PRO A 169 -19.61 -1.86 -37.73
C PRO A 169 -19.96 -2.40 -39.13
N GLU A 170 -20.77 -1.63 -39.88
CA GLU A 170 -21.28 -2.00 -41.20
C GLU A 170 -20.19 -2.04 -42.29
N ARG A 171 -19.00 -1.50 -42.01
CA ARG A 171 -17.89 -1.42 -42.96
C ARG A 171 -16.86 -2.53 -42.77
N VAL A 172 -17.01 -3.38 -41.75
CA VAL A 172 -16.08 -4.47 -41.47
C VAL A 172 -16.51 -5.73 -42.21
N LEU A 173 -15.74 -6.08 -43.26
CA LEU A 173 -15.98 -7.24 -44.11
C LEU A 173 -15.50 -8.55 -43.45
N SER A 174 -14.30 -8.52 -42.86
CA SER A 174 -13.73 -9.70 -42.20
C SER A 174 -12.75 -9.32 -41.10
N PHE A 175 -12.60 -10.22 -40.13
CA PHE A 175 -11.72 -10.05 -38.98
C PHE A 175 -10.92 -11.33 -38.74
N ARG A 176 -9.60 -11.20 -38.56
CA ARG A 176 -8.73 -12.28 -38.08
C ARG A 176 -7.69 -11.77 -37.10
N VAL A 177 -7.15 -12.67 -36.29
CA VAL A 177 -6.08 -12.37 -35.34
C VAL A 177 -4.83 -13.12 -35.75
N GLU A 178 -3.74 -12.38 -35.92
CA GLU A 178 -2.42 -12.93 -36.21
C GLU A 178 -1.60 -12.88 -34.92
N GLN A 179 -1.01 -14.02 -34.55
CA GLN A 179 0.01 -14.08 -33.50
C GLN A 179 1.37 -13.77 -34.13
N SER A 180 2.10 -12.83 -33.55
CA SER A 180 3.42 -12.46 -34.07
C SER A 180 4.45 -13.55 -33.76
N ASP A 181 4.81 -14.34 -34.78
CA ASP A 181 5.94 -15.26 -34.74
C ASP A 181 7.24 -14.47 -35.02
N ALA A 182 7.78 -13.77 -34.03
CA ALA A 182 9.04 -13.05 -34.19
C ALA A 182 10.03 -13.36 -33.06
N THR A 183 11.07 -14.10 -33.45
CA THR A 183 12.29 -14.49 -32.75
C THR A 183 13.15 -13.32 -32.22
N GLU A 184 12.64 -12.08 -32.20
CA GLU A 184 13.41 -10.86 -31.89
C GLU A 184 12.61 -9.79 -31.10
N ALA A 185 11.85 -10.15 -30.05
CA ALA A 185 11.49 -9.24 -28.94
C ALA A 185 10.83 -10.01 -27.77
N PRO A 186 10.90 -9.55 -26.50
CA PRO A 186 10.49 -10.34 -25.34
C PRO A 186 8.99 -10.30 -25.01
N GLU A 187 8.13 -9.75 -25.88
CA GLU A 187 6.69 -9.66 -25.62
C GLU A 187 5.91 -9.95 -26.90
N THR A 188 5.21 -11.08 -26.94
CA THR A 188 4.31 -11.47 -28.04
C THR A 188 3.28 -10.37 -28.25
N ALA A 189 3.32 -9.59 -29.33
CA ALA A 189 2.29 -8.60 -29.64
C ALA A 189 1.11 -9.29 -30.36
N THR A 190 -0.13 -8.86 -30.09
CA THR A 190 -1.31 -9.38 -30.81
C THR A 190 -1.66 -8.44 -31.95
N ILE A 191 -1.80 -8.97 -33.16
CA ILE A 191 -2.12 -8.19 -34.36
C ILE A 191 -3.56 -8.49 -34.75
N LEU A 192 -4.42 -7.46 -34.73
CA LEU A 192 -5.77 -7.56 -35.26
C LEU A 192 -5.76 -7.12 -36.72
N VAL A 193 -6.26 -7.97 -37.60
CA VAL A 193 -6.36 -7.68 -39.03
C VAL A 193 -7.84 -7.56 -39.41
N LEU A 194 -8.22 -6.36 -39.83
CA LEU A 194 -9.57 -5.97 -40.22
C LEU A 194 -9.58 -5.66 -41.71
N ARG A 195 -10.43 -6.35 -42.47
CA ARG A 195 -10.72 -5.99 -43.87
C ARG A 195 -11.96 -5.14 -43.90
N LEU A 196 -11.90 -3.99 -44.57
CA LEU A 196 -12.92 -2.96 -44.54
C LEU A 196 -13.35 -2.58 -45.95
N SER A 197 -14.66 -2.33 -46.13
CA SER A 197 -15.19 -1.85 -47.40
C SER A 197 -14.83 -0.39 -47.66
N GLN A 198 -14.83 0.43 -46.60
CA GLN A 198 -14.50 1.85 -46.68
C GLN A 198 -14.03 2.41 -45.34
N VAL A 199 -13.04 3.30 -45.35
CA VAL A 199 -12.63 4.12 -44.22
C VAL A 199 -12.52 5.58 -44.63
N ASP A 200 -13.09 6.46 -43.80
CA ASP A 200 -12.99 7.90 -44.00
C ASP A 200 -11.85 8.46 -43.13
N LEU A 201 -10.87 9.08 -43.79
CA LEU A 201 -9.74 9.78 -43.19
C LEU A 201 -10.07 11.28 -43.17
N GLY A 202 -10.65 11.76 -42.07
CA GLY A 202 -11.11 13.13 -41.93
C GLY A 202 -12.32 13.44 -42.84
N LEU A 203 -12.47 14.71 -43.25
CA LEU A 203 -13.66 15.18 -43.98
C LEU A 203 -13.62 14.98 -45.51
N TYR A 204 -12.45 14.65 -46.08
CA TYR A 204 -12.23 14.77 -47.53
C TYR A 204 -11.66 13.53 -48.21
N ILE A 205 -11.19 12.54 -47.45
CA ILE A 205 -10.53 11.36 -48.01
C ILE A 205 -11.32 10.13 -47.58
N SER A 206 -11.73 9.32 -48.54
CA SER A 206 -12.38 8.05 -48.31
C SER A 206 -11.66 6.98 -49.13
N ILE A 207 -11.15 5.95 -48.46
CA ILE A 207 -10.43 4.83 -49.05
C ILE A 207 -11.36 3.62 -49.03
N ARG A 208 -11.41 2.87 -50.12
CA ARG A 208 -12.22 1.66 -50.26
C ARG A 208 -11.35 0.42 -50.32
N ASP A 209 -11.93 -0.72 -49.97
CA ASP A 209 -11.31 -2.06 -50.05
C ASP A 209 -9.90 -2.09 -49.46
N LEU A 210 -9.82 -1.95 -48.14
CA LEU A 210 -8.55 -1.83 -47.42
C LEU A 210 -8.41 -2.88 -46.31
N GLU A 211 -7.17 -3.19 -45.96
CA GLU A 211 -6.80 -4.01 -44.82
C GLU A 211 -6.11 -3.13 -43.77
N VAL A 212 -6.65 -3.13 -42.55
CA VAL A 212 -6.09 -2.43 -41.38
C VAL A 212 -5.53 -3.45 -40.41
N ARG A 213 -4.25 -3.32 -40.10
CA ARG A 213 -3.53 -4.10 -39.09
C ARG A 213 -3.31 -3.23 -37.86
N LEU A 214 -3.84 -3.64 -36.72
CA LEU A 214 -3.70 -2.96 -35.43
C LEU A 214 -2.80 -3.80 -34.52
N VAL A 215 -1.66 -3.26 -34.11
CA VAL A 215 -0.71 -3.94 -33.23
C VAL A 215 -0.98 -3.51 -31.79
N LEU A 216 -1.56 -4.41 -30.99
CA LEU A 216 -1.93 -4.17 -29.60
C LEU A 216 -0.85 -4.70 -28.64
N GLU A 217 -0.70 -4.01 -27.51
CA GLU A 217 0.09 -4.53 -26.38
C GLU A 217 -0.66 -5.66 -25.68
N THR A 218 -0.01 -6.82 -25.55
CA THR A 218 -0.65 -8.06 -25.06
C THR A 218 -1.22 -7.96 -23.66
N ALA A 219 -0.62 -7.14 -22.80
CA ALA A 219 -1.10 -6.91 -21.44
C ALA A 219 -2.56 -6.44 -21.36
N ASN A 220 -3.13 -5.90 -22.45
CA ASN A 220 -4.49 -5.35 -22.48
C ASN A 220 -5.55 -6.29 -23.07
N LEU A 221 -5.14 -7.44 -23.60
CA LEU A 221 -6.06 -8.44 -24.17
C LEU A 221 -6.32 -9.63 -23.22
N ASP A 222 -5.47 -9.84 -22.22
CA ASP A 222 -5.63 -10.86 -21.19
C ASP A 222 -6.68 -10.42 -20.15
N GLY A 223 -7.96 -10.50 -20.53
CA GLY A 223 -9.08 -10.21 -19.63
C GLY A 223 -10.43 -10.03 -20.33
N GLY A 224 -11.47 -9.75 -19.55
CA GLY A 224 -12.84 -9.59 -20.07
C GLY A 224 -13.03 -8.45 -21.07
N ALA A 225 -12.13 -7.45 -21.07
CA ALA A 225 -12.10 -6.38 -22.07
C ALA A 225 -11.63 -6.89 -23.45
N GLY A 226 -10.58 -7.72 -23.49
CA GLY A 226 -10.11 -8.38 -24.71
C GLY A 226 -11.16 -9.33 -25.27
N GLU A 227 -11.79 -10.15 -24.44
CA GLU A 227 -12.89 -11.03 -24.89
C GLU A 227 -14.07 -10.24 -25.49
N ARG A 228 -14.40 -9.06 -24.93
CA ARG A 228 -15.44 -8.19 -25.47
C ARG A 228 -15.05 -7.60 -26.82
N LEU A 229 -13.82 -7.10 -26.95
CA LEU A 229 -13.27 -6.59 -28.22
C LEU A 229 -13.37 -7.67 -29.31
N MET A 230 -12.93 -8.89 -29.00
CA MET A 230 -12.97 -10.05 -29.90
C MET A 230 -14.40 -10.42 -30.30
N LYS A 231 -15.32 -10.52 -29.33
CA LYS A 231 -16.74 -10.82 -29.60
C LYS A 231 -17.42 -9.74 -30.45
N MET A 232 -17.04 -8.49 -30.26
CA MET A 232 -17.59 -7.36 -30.99
C MET A 232 -17.11 -7.35 -32.45
N PHE A 233 -15.82 -7.52 -32.73
CA PHE A 233 -15.36 -7.64 -34.12
C PHE A 233 -15.90 -8.89 -34.81
N ALA A 234 -16.03 -10.00 -34.07
CA ALA A 234 -16.68 -11.20 -34.59
C ALA A 234 -18.16 -10.96 -34.95
N SER A 235 -18.90 -10.16 -34.16
CA SER A 235 -20.29 -9.84 -34.47
C SER A 235 -20.44 -8.88 -35.65
N TRP A 236 -19.48 -7.96 -35.84
CA TRP A 236 -19.43 -7.07 -37.00
C TRP A 236 -19.14 -7.86 -38.28
N ALA A 237 -18.10 -8.70 -38.28
CA ALA A 237 -17.74 -9.53 -39.43
C ALA A 237 -18.80 -10.60 -39.76
N ALA A 238 -19.60 -11.05 -38.78
CA ALA A 238 -20.66 -12.03 -39.01
C ALA A 238 -21.90 -11.43 -39.72
N ALA A 239 -22.07 -10.11 -39.73
CA ALA A 239 -23.21 -9.45 -40.35
C ALA A 239 -23.24 -9.63 -41.88
N GLU A 240 -22.10 -9.97 -42.49
CA GLU A 240 -21.95 -10.11 -43.94
C GLU A 240 -21.83 -11.56 -44.42
N LYS A 241 -22.25 -12.56 -43.63
CA LYS A 241 -22.45 -13.93 -44.15
C LYS A 241 -23.66 -14.00 -45.09
N ALA A 242 -23.54 -13.34 -46.24
CA ALA A 242 -24.23 -13.63 -47.48
C ALA A 242 -23.18 -13.54 -48.61
N ASP A 243 -22.74 -14.72 -49.04
CA ASP A 243 -21.97 -15.01 -50.25
C ASP A 243 -20.48 -14.66 -50.27
N PHE A 244 -19.61 -15.66 -50.03
CA PHE A 244 -18.51 -16.16 -50.90
C PHE A 244 -17.62 -17.17 -50.13
N PRO A 245 -16.83 -18.01 -50.83
CA PRO A 245 -16.72 -19.44 -50.52
C PRO A 245 -15.72 -19.75 -49.41
N VAL A 246 -16.05 -20.82 -48.70
CA VAL A 246 -15.15 -21.57 -47.82
C VAL A 246 -14.03 -22.16 -48.69
N GLU A 247 -12.79 -21.73 -48.48
CA GLU A 247 -11.61 -22.56 -48.76
C GLU A 247 -11.21 -23.23 -47.46
N ASP A 248 -11.74 -24.44 -47.33
CA ASP A 248 -11.29 -25.62 -46.57
C ASP A 248 -10.42 -25.41 -45.33
N GLU A 249 -11.08 -25.60 -44.18
CA GLU A 249 -10.49 -26.36 -43.09
C GLU A 249 -10.11 -27.75 -43.61
N ASP A 250 -8.82 -28.10 -43.61
CA ASP A 250 -8.40 -29.49 -43.42
C ASP A 250 -6.91 -29.58 -43.04
N ASN A 251 -6.67 -30.39 -42.00
CA ASN A 251 -5.42 -31.05 -41.63
C ASN A 251 -4.25 -30.24 -41.04
N ILE A 252 -4.22 -30.17 -39.70
CA ILE A 252 -2.96 -30.39 -38.97
C ILE A 252 -3.18 -31.56 -38.01
N GLU A 253 -2.89 -32.77 -38.51
CA GLU A 253 -2.67 -33.95 -37.68
C GLU A 253 -1.47 -33.72 -36.76
N LEU A 254 -1.69 -33.90 -35.45
CA LEU A 254 -0.63 -34.06 -34.45
C LEU A 254 0.15 -35.35 -34.73
N LYS A 255 1.30 -35.24 -35.40
CA LYS A 255 2.31 -36.31 -35.40
C LYS A 255 3.30 -36.09 -34.26
N ILE A 256 3.12 -36.89 -33.22
CA ILE A 256 4.14 -37.19 -32.22
C ILE A 256 4.96 -38.36 -32.77
N ASP A 257 6.24 -38.13 -33.04
CA ASP A 257 7.23 -39.20 -33.14
C ASP A 257 8.42 -38.87 -32.22
N VAL A 258 8.79 -39.88 -31.44
CA VAL A 258 9.82 -39.95 -30.41
C VAL A 258 11.00 -40.78 -30.96
N GLU A 259 12.21 -40.56 -30.40
CA GLU A 259 13.51 -41.29 -30.57
C GLU A 259 14.38 -40.89 -31.78
N ALA A 260 15.72 -40.70 -31.71
CA ALA A 260 16.73 -40.86 -30.66
C ALA A 260 18.04 -40.08 -31.01
N ASP A 261 18.84 -39.83 -29.95
CA ASP A 261 20.23 -39.30 -29.81
C ASP A 261 21.34 -39.93 -30.72
N PRO A 262 22.66 -39.65 -30.53
CA PRO A 262 23.41 -38.38 -30.51
C PRO A 262 24.69 -38.44 -31.40
N ALA A 263 25.32 -37.31 -31.78
CA ALA A 263 26.74 -37.29 -32.17
C ALA A 263 27.39 -35.89 -32.16
N ALA A 264 28.34 -35.69 -31.24
CA ALA A 264 29.59 -34.94 -31.47
C ALA A 264 30.70 -35.99 -31.75
N PRO A 265 31.88 -35.71 -32.34
CA PRO A 265 32.84 -34.68 -31.89
C PRO A 265 33.77 -34.05 -32.97
N SER A 266 34.54 -33.02 -32.59
CA SER A 266 35.98 -32.77 -32.89
C SER A 266 36.33 -31.29 -32.59
N THR A 267 37.13 -30.90 -31.58
CA THR A 267 38.62 -30.95 -31.40
C THR A 267 39.40 -30.43 -32.62
N ALA A 268 40.39 -29.53 -32.60
CA ALA A 268 41.24 -28.83 -31.62
C ALA A 268 41.80 -27.56 -32.36
N SER A 269 42.65 -26.64 -31.89
CA SER A 269 43.73 -26.67 -30.89
C SER A 269 44.28 -25.25 -30.65
N SER A 270 44.65 -24.96 -29.39
CA SER A 270 45.90 -24.34 -28.92
C SER A 270 46.48 -23.07 -29.58
N ALA A 271 46.66 -22.02 -28.78
CA ALA A 271 47.99 -21.54 -28.39
C ALA A 271 47.91 -20.52 -27.23
N SER A 272 48.51 -20.86 -26.10
CA SER A 272 49.10 -19.89 -25.15
C SER A 272 50.57 -19.65 -25.55
N PRO A 273 51.20 -18.58 -25.05
CA PRO A 273 52.12 -18.84 -23.95
C PRO A 273 52.13 -17.78 -22.85
N ASP A 274 52.71 -18.27 -21.77
CA ASP A 274 52.92 -17.77 -20.44
C ASP A 274 54.18 -16.88 -20.36
N LEU A 275 54.24 -16.03 -19.31
CA LEU A 275 55.41 -15.67 -18.48
C LEU A 275 55.69 -14.17 -18.24
N ALA A 276 55.57 -13.87 -16.94
CA ALA A 276 56.59 -13.24 -16.09
C ALA A 276 56.72 -11.71 -16.05
N ALA A 277 56.37 -11.23 -14.85
CA ALA A 277 57.24 -10.51 -13.93
C ALA A 277 57.50 -9.00 -14.12
N GLN A 278 57.45 -8.34 -12.95
CA GLN A 278 58.22 -7.19 -12.48
C GLN A 278 57.63 -5.77 -12.51
N ASP A 279 57.65 -5.23 -11.29
CA ASP A 279 58.04 -3.88 -10.89
C ASP A 279 57.00 -2.75 -10.85
N SER A 280 56.47 -2.55 -9.64
CA SER A 280 56.29 -1.21 -9.04
C SER A 280 57.66 -0.50 -8.98
N PRO A 281 57.77 0.84 -9.17
CA PRO A 281 57.55 1.72 -8.02
C PRO A 281 57.05 3.17 -8.34
N ALA A 282 56.80 3.88 -7.23
CA ALA A 282 56.93 5.32 -7.02
C ALA A 282 55.70 6.25 -7.20
N THR A 283 55.20 6.65 -6.03
CA THR A 283 54.66 7.97 -5.67
C THR A 283 55.37 9.15 -6.34
N PRO A 284 54.67 10.28 -6.52
CA PRO A 284 55.05 11.44 -5.71
C PRO A 284 53.87 12.13 -5.04
N ALA A 285 54.15 12.59 -3.82
CA ALA A 285 53.33 13.50 -3.05
C ALA A 285 53.22 14.86 -3.74
N THR A 286 52.04 15.49 -3.68
CA THR A 286 51.94 16.96 -3.70
C THR A 286 50.83 17.37 -2.73
N SER A 287 51.28 17.73 -1.54
CA SER A 287 50.56 18.45 -0.50
C SER A 287 50.31 19.90 -0.93
N LEU A 288 49.07 20.37 -0.76
CA LEU A 288 48.69 21.78 -0.70
C LEU A 288 47.71 22.01 0.48
N PRO A 289 47.66 23.23 1.05
CA PRO A 289 47.62 23.47 2.49
C PRO A 289 46.22 23.67 3.09
N PRO A 290 46.10 23.67 4.44
CA PRO A 290 44.82 23.83 5.12
C PRO A 290 44.34 25.29 5.09
N PRO A 291 43.03 25.56 4.94
CA PRO A 291 42.49 26.86 5.29
C PRO A 291 42.29 26.97 6.81
N SER A 292 43.00 27.93 7.39
CA SER A 292 42.84 28.42 8.76
C SER A 292 41.44 29.05 9.01
N PRO A 293 41.03 29.18 10.28
CA PRO A 293 39.62 29.27 10.67
C PRO A 293 39.10 30.70 10.54
N VAL A 294 37.95 30.86 9.87
CA VAL A 294 37.20 32.12 9.89
C VAL A 294 36.14 32.04 10.97
N SER A 295 36.38 32.86 11.99
CA SER A 295 35.50 33.36 13.05
C SER A 295 34.03 32.97 12.98
N GLU A 296 33.61 32.35 14.08
CA GLU A 296 32.26 32.25 14.59
C GLU A 296 31.49 33.58 14.50
N LYS A 297 30.39 33.58 13.75
CA LYS A 297 29.21 34.37 14.13
C LYS A 297 28.12 33.39 14.56
N VAL A 298 28.10 33.18 15.86
CA VAL A 298 27.08 32.49 16.63
C VAL A 298 25.70 33.07 16.28
N SER A 299 24.94 32.37 15.45
CA SER A 299 23.50 32.57 15.36
C SER A 299 22.87 31.84 16.54
N ASN A 300 22.67 32.58 17.64
CA ASN A 300 21.92 32.16 18.82
C ASN A 300 20.50 31.69 18.43
N LYS A 301 20.31 30.39 18.25
CA LYS A 301 19.04 29.72 18.48
C LYS A 301 19.23 28.78 19.67
N PRO A 302 18.40 28.87 20.71
CA PRO A 302 18.64 28.16 21.96
C PRO A 302 18.57 26.64 21.73
N PRO A 303 19.45 25.84 22.36
CA PRO A 303 19.26 24.39 22.41
C PRO A 303 17.91 24.12 23.10
N ARG A 304 17.10 23.24 22.50
CA ARG A 304 15.83 22.78 23.07
C ARG A 304 16.05 22.39 24.53
N LYS A 305 15.22 22.97 25.39
CA LYS A 305 15.22 22.78 26.84
C LYS A 305 15.47 21.31 27.19
N ARG A 306 16.63 21.05 27.80
CA ARG A 306 16.86 19.90 28.67
C ARG A 306 15.70 19.91 29.67
N VAL A 307 14.83 18.91 29.60
CA VAL A 307 13.69 18.78 30.52
C VAL A 307 14.29 18.74 31.92
N LYS A 308 14.10 19.83 32.66
CA LYS A 308 14.41 19.91 34.08
C LYS A 308 13.56 18.82 34.74
N ARG A 309 14.20 17.91 35.49
CA ARG A 309 13.51 17.02 36.43
C ARG A 309 12.47 17.85 37.17
N SER A 310 11.20 17.54 36.97
CA SER A 310 10.13 18.04 37.81
C SER A 310 10.26 17.34 39.15
N ASP A 311 10.31 18.11 40.23
CA ASP A 311 10.39 17.63 41.62
C ASP A 311 9.16 16.76 42.03
N GLU A 312 8.22 16.50 41.12
CA GLU A 312 7.05 15.65 41.32
C GLU A 312 7.34 14.14 41.16
N ASP A 313 8.52 13.74 40.67
CA ASP A 313 8.91 12.32 40.55
C ASP A 313 9.52 11.72 41.84
N GLU A 314 9.83 12.53 42.85
CA GLU A 314 10.49 12.05 44.10
C GLU A 314 9.51 11.57 45.18
N GLU A 315 8.19 11.76 45.04
CA GLU A 315 7.19 11.41 46.07
C GLU A 315 6.39 10.10 45.82
N ARG A 316 6.84 9.21 44.93
CA ARG A 316 6.25 7.85 44.81
C ARG A 316 6.89 6.89 45.81
N GLY A 317 6.45 6.97 47.07
CA GLY A 317 6.88 6.08 48.14
C GLY A 317 6.66 4.59 47.81
N ALA A 318 7.68 3.76 48.08
CA ALA A 318 7.68 2.30 48.25
C ALA A 318 6.81 1.41 47.33
N VAL A 319 6.36 1.89 46.17
CA VAL A 319 5.71 1.05 45.16
C VAL A 319 6.82 0.25 44.46
N GLU A 320 6.76 -1.08 44.56
CA GLU A 320 7.65 -1.99 43.84
C GLU A 320 7.80 -1.51 42.39
N GLN A 321 9.03 -1.24 41.98
CA GLN A 321 9.27 -0.67 40.65
C GLN A 321 9.11 -1.76 39.57
N PRO A 322 8.69 -1.41 38.34
CA PRO A 322 8.47 -2.36 37.24
C PRO A 322 9.64 -3.29 36.91
N TRP A 323 10.85 -2.94 37.35
CA TRP A 323 12.09 -3.69 37.14
C TRP A 323 12.03 -5.15 37.59
N GLN A 324 11.17 -5.50 38.55
CA GLN A 324 11.01 -6.90 39.00
C GLN A 324 10.53 -7.86 37.91
N TYR A 325 9.87 -7.34 36.87
CA TYR A 325 9.35 -8.15 35.76
C TYR A 325 10.35 -8.35 34.63
N LEU A 326 11.55 -7.78 34.71
CA LEU A 326 12.53 -7.77 33.63
C LEU A 326 13.61 -8.85 33.80
N GLY A 327 14.04 -9.41 32.67
CA GLY A 327 15.22 -10.29 32.59
C GLY A 327 16.46 -9.57 32.04
N GLU A 328 17.56 -10.31 31.87
CA GLU A 328 18.80 -9.77 31.27
C GLU A 328 18.76 -9.70 29.74
N ARG A 329 17.80 -10.38 29.12
CA ARG A 329 17.68 -10.43 27.67
C ARG A 329 17.27 -9.05 27.16
N SER A 330 17.86 -8.61 26.06
CA SER A 330 17.40 -7.41 25.35
C SER A 330 16.03 -7.65 24.72
N VAL A 331 15.21 -6.60 24.66
CA VAL A 331 13.93 -6.66 23.96
C VAL A 331 14.14 -6.82 22.45
N HIS A 332 13.18 -7.43 21.77
CA HIS A 332 13.14 -7.45 20.32
C HIS A 332 13.07 -6.03 19.74
N VAL A 333 13.78 -5.76 18.63
CA VAL A 333 13.91 -4.40 18.04
C VAL A 333 12.57 -3.73 17.74
N THR A 334 11.54 -4.48 17.33
CA THR A 334 10.21 -3.95 17.03
C THR A 334 9.48 -3.36 18.25
N TRP A 335 9.92 -3.72 19.46
CA TRP A 335 9.40 -3.21 20.72
C TRP A 335 10.40 -2.30 21.43
N HIS A 336 11.59 -2.11 20.85
CA HIS A 336 12.60 -1.22 21.39
C HIS A 336 12.23 0.24 21.05
N PRO A 337 12.12 1.15 22.03
CA PRO A 337 11.76 2.55 21.76
C PRO A 337 12.70 3.24 20.78
N GLY A 338 14.00 2.88 20.86
CA GLY A 338 15.05 3.34 19.98
C GLY A 338 14.80 3.16 18.47
N LEU A 339 14.04 2.13 18.09
CA LEU A 339 13.65 1.92 16.70
C LEU A 339 12.76 3.08 16.21
N TYR A 340 11.76 3.44 17.00
CA TYR A 340 10.82 4.52 16.68
C TYR A 340 11.51 5.89 16.76
N THR A 341 12.37 6.10 17.75
CA THR A 341 13.13 7.35 17.89
C THR A 341 14.00 7.63 16.67
N ARG A 342 14.69 6.62 16.13
CA ARG A 342 15.48 6.75 14.89
C ARG A 342 14.62 7.13 13.68
N GLN A 343 13.44 6.54 13.57
CA GLN A 343 12.54 6.80 12.45
C GLN A 343 11.96 8.22 12.50
N PHE A 344 11.51 8.68 13.67
CA PHE A 344 11.11 10.07 13.86
C PHE A 344 12.26 11.04 13.62
N ALA A 345 13.49 10.68 14.02
CA ALA A 345 14.68 11.49 13.74
C ALA A 345 14.96 11.60 12.24
N LEU A 346 14.82 10.51 11.48
CA LEU A 346 14.95 10.53 10.02
C LEU A 346 13.88 11.42 9.38
N LEU A 347 12.61 11.26 9.77
CA LEU A 347 11.53 12.09 9.25
C LEU A 347 11.73 13.57 9.59
N ARG A 348 12.18 13.88 10.81
CA ARG A 348 12.52 15.25 11.22
C ARG A 348 13.69 15.79 10.42
N ALA A 349 14.69 14.97 10.11
CA ALA A 349 15.80 15.37 9.27
C ALA A 349 15.36 15.71 7.84
N ILE A 350 14.41 14.96 7.27
CA ILE A 350 13.86 15.18 5.93
C ILE A 350 12.92 16.40 5.89
N ALA A 351 11.97 16.48 6.84
CA ALA A 351 10.92 17.49 6.88
C ALA A 351 10.77 18.09 8.29
N PRO A 352 11.69 18.96 8.74
CA PRO A 352 11.73 19.43 10.13
C PRO A 352 10.43 20.09 10.61
N ARG A 353 9.87 20.99 9.79
CA ARG A 353 8.65 21.76 10.16
C ARG A 353 7.43 20.85 10.27
N VAL A 354 7.25 19.94 9.32
CA VAL A 354 6.10 19.03 9.28
C VAL A 354 6.09 18.09 10.48
N VAL A 355 7.25 17.58 10.89
CA VAL A 355 7.36 16.68 12.04
C VAL A 355 7.27 17.43 13.37
N GLU A 356 7.66 18.70 13.42
CA GLU A 356 7.48 19.56 14.60
C GLU A 356 6.02 19.92 14.86
N ASP A 357 5.21 19.98 13.80
CA ASP A 357 3.78 20.27 13.88
C ASP A 357 2.92 19.03 14.24
N LEU A 358 3.54 17.84 14.33
CA LEU A 358 2.85 16.64 14.83
C LEU A 358 2.55 16.79 16.33
N LEU A 359 1.28 16.61 16.70
CA LEU A 359 0.86 16.60 18.11
C LEU A 359 1.56 15.48 18.89
N ASP A 360 2.28 15.88 19.95
CA ASP A 360 2.86 15.02 20.99
C ASP A 360 3.63 13.77 20.49
N PRO A 361 4.77 13.94 19.79
CA PRO A 361 5.63 12.80 19.50
C PRO A 361 6.05 12.12 20.82
N PRO A 362 6.10 10.78 20.86
CA PRO A 362 6.35 10.07 22.09
C PRO A 362 7.80 10.32 22.49
N CYS A 363 7.97 10.93 23.66
CA CYS A 363 9.25 11.06 24.32
C CYS A 363 9.40 9.98 25.39
N PHE A 364 10.61 9.42 25.44
CA PHE A 364 10.99 8.44 26.44
C PHE A 364 12.03 9.08 27.34
N THR A 365 11.83 9.01 28.66
CA THR A 365 12.86 9.40 29.62
C THR A 365 13.97 8.34 29.66
N THR A 366 15.10 8.65 30.32
CA THR A 366 16.25 7.73 30.36
C THR A 366 15.86 6.46 31.10
N GLU A 367 15.04 6.60 32.15
CA GLU A 367 14.53 5.48 32.93
C GLU A 367 13.53 4.64 32.14
N GLU A 368 12.64 5.29 31.36
CA GLU A 368 11.71 4.56 30.49
C GLU A 368 12.44 3.81 29.38
N LEU A 369 13.45 4.42 28.76
CA LEU A 369 14.31 3.71 27.81
C LEU A 369 15.01 2.53 28.46
N ALA A 370 15.58 2.73 29.65
CA ALA A 370 16.26 1.68 30.39
C ALA A 370 15.30 0.51 30.69
N LEU A 371 14.08 0.82 31.13
CA LEU A 371 13.03 -0.17 31.43
C LEU A 371 12.61 -0.95 30.17
N LEU A 372 12.44 -0.25 29.05
CA LEU A 372 11.95 -0.82 27.80
C LEU A 372 13.05 -1.47 26.95
N SER A 373 14.32 -1.32 27.30
CA SER A 373 15.45 -1.96 26.60
C SER A 373 15.58 -3.46 26.90
N LEU A 374 15.00 -3.92 28.01
CA LEU A 374 15.07 -5.30 28.47
C LEU A 374 13.75 -6.03 28.23
N ALA A 375 13.85 -7.32 27.95
CA ALA A 375 12.71 -8.20 27.77
C ALA A 375 12.11 -8.59 29.13
N THR A 376 10.79 -8.78 29.15
CA THR A 376 10.06 -9.32 30.30
C THR A 376 10.51 -10.75 30.58
N ASP A 377 10.71 -11.11 31.85
CA ASP A 377 10.93 -12.49 32.28
C ASP A 377 9.58 -13.15 32.64
N PRO A 378 9.13 -14.18 31.90
CA PRO A 378 7.87 -14.86 32.17
C PRO A 378 7.77 -15.44 33.59
N LYS A 379 8.92 -15.76 34.21
CA LYS A 379 8.98 -16.38 35.54
C LYS A 379 8.69 -15.39 36.67
N THR A 380 8.93 -14.10 36.46
CA THR A 380 8.78 -13.07 37.49
C THR A 380 7.42 -12.38 37.46
N LEU A 381 6.63 -12.59 36.40
CA LEU A 381 5.27 -12.06 36.31
C LEU A 381 4.34 -12.63 37.40
N ALA A 382 3.38 -11.83 37.87
CA ALA A 382 2.37 -12.27 38.85
C ALA A 382 1.31 -13.12 38.16
N LYS A 383 0.87 -14.25 38.73
CA LYS A 383 -0.21 -15.05 38.12
C LYS A 383 -1.53 -14.31 38.25
N LEU A 384 -2.24 -14.12 37.14
CA LEU A 384 -3.55 -13.46 37.18
C LEU A 384 -4.64 -14.48 37.54
N PRO A 385 -5.62 -14.12 38.39
CA PRO A 385 -6.68 -15.04 38.78
C PRO A 385 -7.55 -15.45 37.58
N PHE A 386 -8.00 -16.71 37.59
CA PHE A 386 -8.98 -17.25 36.66
C PHE A 386 -10.00 -18.12 37.43
N PRO A 387 -11.31 -17.77 37.41
CA PRO A 387 -11.90 -16.59 36.78
C PRO A 387 -11.46 -15.28 37.49
N PRO A 388 -11.34 -14.15 36.75
CA PRO A 388 -10.99 -12.88 37.35
C PRO A 388 -12.10 -12.39 38.29
N GLU A 389 -11.72 -11.69 39.36
CA GLU A 389 -12.69 -10.96 40.20
C GLU A 389 -13.52 -10.01 39.32
N SER A 390 -14.82 -9.90 39.60
CA SER A 390 -15.74 -9.12 38.77
C SER A 390 -15.38 -7.64 38.81
N VAL A 391 -14.67 -7.15 37.79
CA VAL A 391 -14.43 -5.72 37.58
C VAL A 391 -15.61 -5.12 36.81
N SER A 392 -16.11 -3.98 37.27
CA SER A 392 -17.24 -3.28 36.63
C SER A 392 -16.97 -3.03 35.14
N GLN A 393 -17.83 -3.56 34.28
CA GLN A 393 -17.73 -3.42 32.82
C GLN A 393 -17.94 -1.98 32.33
N ARG A 394 -18.39 -1.07 33.20
CA ARG A 394 -18.61 0.34 32.88
C ARG A 394 -17.32 1.10 32.58
N TYR A 395 -16.20 0.67 33.14
CA TYR A 395 -14.92 1.34 32.94
C TYR A 395 -14.17 0.73 31.75
N ARG A 396 -13.80 1.60 30.81
CA ARG A 396 -12.98 1.25 29.65
C ARG A 396 -11.52 1.60 29.93
N HIS A 397 -10.61 0.70 29.61
CA HIS A 397 -9.18 0.96 29.56
C HIS A 397 -8.77 1.45 28.17
N LYS A 398 -7.61 2.09 28.07
CA LYS A 398 -7.01 2.44 26.78
C LYS A 398 -6.54 1.19 26.06
N TRP A 399 -6.78 1.12 24.76
CA TRP A 399 -6.45 -0.08 23.98
C TRP A 399 -4.92 -0.26 23.83
N GLU A 400 -4.15 0.83 23.85
CA GLU A 400 -2.69 0.83 23.81
C GLU A 400 -2.10 0.18 25.08
N GLU A 401 -2.69 0.49 26.24
CA GLU A 401 -2.30 -0.11 27.53
C GLU A 401 -2.66 -1.59 27.58
N ARG A 402 -3.77 -1.99 26.96
CA ARG A 402 -4.12 -3.41 26.80
C ARG A 402 -3.12 -4.15 25.93
N LEU A 403 -2.79 -3.63 24.76
CA LEU A 403 -1.80 -4.28 23.88
C LEU A 403 -0.42 -4.37 24.53
N ALA A 404 -0.03 -3.33 25.27
CA ALA A 404 1.19 -3.37 26.07
C ALA A 404 1.15 -4.49 27.11
N LEU A 405 0.03 -4.65 27.83
CA LEU A 405 -0.12 -5.71 28.81
C LEU A 405 -0.13 -7.11 28.18
N GLU A 406 -0.82 -7.30 27.06
CA GLU A 406 -0.82 -8.55 26.29
C GLU A 406 0.61 -8.89 25.83
N ARG A 407 1.39 -7.88 25.39
CA ARG A 407 2.80 -8.08 25.04
C ARG A 407 3.65 -8.51 26.23
N ILE A 408 3.44 -7.93 27.41
CA ILE A 408 4.16 -8.31 28.64
C ILE A 408 3.93 -9.80 28.97
N TYR A 409 2.71 -10.32 28.79
CA TYR A 409 2.36 -11.71 29.11
C TYR A 409 2.52 -12.70 27.95
N GLN A 410 2.93 -12.24 26.76
CA GLN A 410 2.93 -13.04 25.53
C GLN A 410 3.65 -14.40 25.69
N GLU A 411 4.74 -14.45 26.46
CA GLU A 411 5.54 -15.66 26.67
C GLU A 411 5.07 -16.51 27.88
N ARG A 412 4.02 -16.10 28.59
CA ARG A 412 3.53 -16.76 29.80
C ARG A 412 2.13 -17.33 29.65
N GLU A 413 1.14 -16.48 29.41
CA GLU A 413 -0.27 -16.85 29.31
C GLU A 413 -1.07 -15.82 28.51
N HIS A 414 -2.13 -16.27 27.83
CA HIS A 414 -3.04 -15.36 27.14
C HIS A 414 -3.94 -14.66 28.16
N ILE A 415 -3.91 -13.33 28.19
CA ILE A 415 -4.75 -12.53 29.09
C ILE A 415 -6.12 -12.26 28.42
N ASN A 416 -7.21 -12.41 29.17
CA ASN A 416 -8.54 -12.00 28.71
C ASN A 416 -8.88 -10.55 29.10
N VAL A 417 -9.98 -10.01 28.56
CA VAL A 417 -10.39 -8.61 28.78
C VAL A 417 -10.61 -8.27 30.26
N ASP A 418 -11.15 -9.21 31.04
CA ASP A 418 -11.46 -8.97 32.45
C ASP A 418 -10.19 -9.01 33.32
N GLN A 419 -9.22 -9.86 32.99
CA GLN A 419 -7.89 -9.82 33.59
C GLN A 419 -7.12 -8.54 33.21
N THR A 420 -7.26 -8.05 31.98
CA THR A 420 -6.74 -6.72 31.60
C THR A 420 -7.36 -5.61 32.45
N ARG A 421 -8.69 -5.65 32.64
CA ARG A 421 -9.39 -4.68 33.51
C ARG A 421 -8.90 -4.77 34.95
N LEU A 422 -8.69 -5.98 35.47
CA LEU A 422 -8.15 -6.19 36.80
C LEU A 422 -6.80 -5.49 36.96
N VAL A 423 -5.86 -5.69 36.04
CA VAL A 423 -4.54 -5.06 36.11
C VAL A 423 -4.59 -3.54 35.91
N LEU A 424 -5.31 -3.06 34.89
CA LEU A 424 -5.25 -1.65 34.50
C LEU A 424 -6.14 -0.74 35.36
N LEU A 425 -7.27 -1.26 35.86
CA LEU A 425 -8.29 -0.43 36.52
C LEU A 425 -8.32 -0.59 38.04
N THR A 426 -7.66 -1.61 38.61
CA THR A 426 -7.61 -1.81 40.06
C THR A 426 -6.24 -1.48 40.64
N SER A 427 -6.17 -1.41 41.97
CA SER A 427 -4.91 -1.21 42.72
C SER A 427 -4.18 -2.52 43.02
N ASN A 428 -4.64 -3.67 42.51
CA ASN A 428 -4.09 -4.98 42.85
C ASN A 428 -2.70 -5.23 42.24
N PHE A 429 -2.39 -4.56 41.12
CA PHE A 429 -1.14 -4.75 40.38
C PHE A 429 -0.50 -3.40 39.96
N PRO A 430 -0.11 -2.55 40.92
CA PRO A 430 0.31 -1.17 40.63
C PRO A 430 1.57 -1.10 39.76
N SER A 431 2.55 -1.96 40.00
CA SER A 431 3.81 -2.03 39.25
C SER A 431 3.61 -2.52 37.82
N LEU A 432 2.73 -3.51 37.64
CA LEU A 432 2.39 -4.06 36.33
C LEU A 432 1.59 -3.06 35.51
N ARG A 433 0.66 -2.34 36.14
CA ARG A 433 -0.07 -1.22 35.53
C ARG A 433 0.90 -0.12 35.07
N LEU A 434 1.85 0.27 35.91
CA LEU A 434 2.88 1.25 35.54
C LEU A 434 3.71 0.76 34.36
N TYR A 435 4.10 -0.51 34.36
CA TYR A 435 4.87 -1.10 33.26
C TYR A 435 4.08 -1.06 31.94
N ALA A 436 2.81 -1.46 31.97
CA ALA A 436 1.93 -1.42 30.81
C ALA A 436 1.73 0.02 30.30
N GLN A 437 1.58 1.01 31.21
CA GLN A 437 1.49 2.42 30.84
C GLN A 437 2.77 2.93 30.14
N VAL A 438 3.95 2.59 30.65
CA VAL A 438 5.23 2.97 30.02
C VAL A 438 5.39 2.29 28.66
N LEU A 439 5.12 0.98 28.56
CA LEU A 439 5.22 0.24 27.30
C LEU A 439 4.17 0.69 26.28
N SER A 440 2.99 1.18 26.71
CA SER A 440 1.97 1.73 25.80
C SER A 440 2.47 2.93 24.99
N LYS A 441 3.50 3.65 25.48
CA LYS A 441 4.16 4.71 24.70
C LYS A 441 4.81 4.19 23.42
N VAL A 442 5.30 2.94 23.42
CA VAL A 442 5.86 2.29 22.23
C VAL A 442 4.76 1.99 21.21
N VAL A 443 3.59 1.51 21.68
CA VAL A 443 2.41 1.30 20.83
C VAL A 443 1.97 2.63 20.22
N LYS A 444 1.82 3.67 21.05
CA LYS A 444 1.49 5.03 20.59
C LYS A 444 2.50 5.54 19.57
N ALA A 445 3.80 5.27 19.76
CA ALA A 445 4.86 5.66 18.82
C ALA A 445 4.73 4.98 17.47
N ARG A 446 4.44 3.68 17.47
CA ARG A 446 4.19 2.92 16.25
C ARG A 446 3.03 3.52 15.45
N ASP A 447 1.91 3.80 16.09
CA ASP A 447 0.71 4.26 15.39
C ASP A 447 0.85 5.73 14.92
N MET A 448 1.54 6.56 15.70
CA MET A 448 1.88 7.93 15.29
C MET A 448 2.88 7.96 14.14
N LEU A 449 3.79 6.98 14.06
CA LEU A 449 4.78 6.92 13.01
C LEU A 449 4.14 6.69 11.63
N THR A 450 3.12 5.84 11.55
CA THR A 450 2.33 5.67 10.31
C THR A 450 1.77 7.00 9.82
N LYS A 451 1.14 7.77 10.71
CA LYS A 451 0.61 9.11 10.40
C LYS A 451 1.72 10.10 10.01
N ALA A 452 2.90 9.99 10.64
CA ALA A 452 4.04 10.84 10.35
C ALA A 452 4.58 10.59 8.94
N TYR A 453 4.62 9.33 8.48
CA TYR A 453 4.99 9.00 7.11
C TYR A 453 4.06 9.66 6.09
N ASP A 454 2.74 9.48 6.26
CA ASP A 454 1.74 10.07 5.35
C ASP A 454 1.82 11.60 5.34
N THR A 455 1.94 12.20 6.52
CA THR A 455 2.06 13.67 6.63
C THR A 455 3.31 14.18 5.90
N VAL A 456 4.46 13.52 6.07
CA VAL A 456 5.71 13.93 5.40
C VAL A 456 5.60 13.76 3.87
N LEU A 457 5.00 12.67 3.40
CA LEU A 457 4.77 12.42 1.97
C LEU A 457 3.88 13.50 1.36
N HIS A 458 2.67 13.67 1.89
CA HIS A 458 1.66 14.56 1.31
C HIS A 458 1.94 16.04 1.55
N ALA A 459 2.40 16.44 2.74
CA ALA A 459 2.59 17.85 3.07
C ALA A 459 3.93 18.41 2.58
N ARG A 460 4.95 17.55 2.33
CA ARG A 460 6.30 18.02 1.97
C ARG A 460 6.89 17.42 0.71
N LEU A 461 6.81 16.11 0.51
CA LEU A 461 7.58 15.44 -0.55
C LEU A 461 6.86 15.46 -1.90
N TYR A 462 5.61 15.03 -1.98
CA TYR A 462 4.85 15.04 -3.24
C TYR A 462 4.72 16.44 -3.86
N PRO A 463 4.47 17.53 -3.11
CA PRO A 463 4.46 18.88 -3.69
C PRO A 463 5.80 19.29 -4.30
N ARG A 464 6.92 18.76 -3.79
CA ARG A 464 8.28 19.08 -4.27
C ARG A 464 8.71 18.26 -5.48
N LEU A 465 8.02 17.18 -5.84
CA LEU A 465 8.33 16.42 -7.07
C LEU A 465 8.22 17.27 -8.33
N LYS A 466 7.34 18.28 -8.32
CA LYS A 466 7.15 19.20 -9.45
C LYS A 466 8.17 20.34 -9.47
N ASP A 467 8.97 20.49 -8.42
CA ASP A 467 9.92 21.60 -8.26
C ASP A 467 11.31 21.21 -8.76
N ARG A 468 11.62 21.64 -9.99
CA ARG A 468 12.93 21.39 -10.64
C ARG A 468 14.08 22.20 -10.03
N THR A 469 13.83 23.05 -9.04
CA THR A 469 14.86 23.95 -8.48
C THR A 469 15.62 23.33 -7.30
N THR A 470 15.20 22.17 -6.80
CA THR A 470 15.79 21.58 -5.59
C THR A 470 16.95 20.61 -5.86
N TYR A 471 18.06 20.82 -5.16
CA TYR A 471 19.28 19.97 -5.20
C TYR A 471 19.14 18.64 -4.44
N ASP A 472 18.10 18.50 -3.60
CA ASP A 472 17.85 17.27 -2.86
C ASP A 472 17.33 16.17 -3.81
N PRO A 473 17.68 14.89 -3.60
CA PRO A 473 17.18 13.78 -4.41
C PRO A 473 15.72 13.42 -4.03
N ILE A 474 14.76 14.31 -4.32
CA ILE A 474 13.37 14.20 -3.84
C ILE A 474 12.70 12.89 -4.24
N GLU A 475 12.86 12.43 -5.48
CA GLU A 475 12.29 11.15 -5.94
C GLU A 475 12.78 9.96 -5.10
N ARG A 476 14.07 9.92 -4.77
CA ARG A 476 14.64 8.86 -3.91
C ARG A 476 14.13 8.96 -2.49
N ILE A 477 13.96 10.17 -1.96
CA ILE A 477 13.41 10.39 -0.63
C ILE A 477 11.94 9.92 -0.57
N VAL A 478 11.15 10.18 -1.62
CA VAL A 478 9.77 9.67 -1.72
C VAL A 478 9.76 8.15 -1.66
N VAL A 479 10.52 7.48 -2.53
CA VAL A 479 10.60 6.02 -2.56
C VAL A 479 11.07 5.45 -1.21
N LEU A 480 12.05 6.08 -0.57
CA LEU A 480 12.52 5.67 0.76
C LEU A 480 11.40 5.76 1.79
N VAL A 481 10.69 6.88 1.86
CA VAL A 481 9.64 7.11 2.86
C VAL A 481 8.41 6.22 2.61
N GLU A 482 8.03 5.99 1.35
CA GLU A 482 6.98 5.03 0.97
C GLU A 482 7.36 3.61 1.39
N ARG A 483 8.59 3.16 1.09
CA ARG A 483 9.06 1.84 1.53
C ARG A 483 9.09 1.71 3.05
N LEU A 484 9.45 2.76 3.78
CA LEU A 484 9.38 2.76 5.24
C LEU A 484 7.94 2.69 5.77
N ARG A 485 6.98 3.29 5.07
CA ARG A 485 5.56 3.21 5.43
C ARG A 485 5.00 1.80 5.17
N ASP A 486 5.23 1.29 3.96
CA ASP A 486 4.50 0.15 3.39
C ASP A 486 5.19 -1.20 3.65
N ASP A 487 6.53 -1.22 3.76
CA ASP A 487 7.30 -2.44 3.99
C ASP A 487 7.90 -2.48 5.40
N VAL A 488 7.22 -3.22 6.28
CA VAL A 488 7.63 -3.42 7.69
C VAL A 488 8.99 -4.13 7.80
N HIS A 489 9.29 -5.05 6.87
CA HIS A 489 10.55 -5.77 6.89
C HIS A 489 11.70 -4.85 6.52
N TYR A 490 11.58 -4.12 5.41
CA TYR A 490 12.55 -3.11 4.99
C TYR A 490 12.79 -2.09 6.10
N ARG A 491 11.73 -1.56 6.71
CA ARG A 491 11.81 -0.65 7.85
C ARG A 491 12.64 -1.21 8.99
N ASN A 492 12.35 -2.43 9.43
CA ASN A 492 13.10 -3.05 10.53
C ASN A 492 14.58 -3.26 10.14
N THR A 493 14.85 -3.77 8.94
CA THR A 493 16.23 -4.03 8.47
C THR A 493 17.07 -2.75 8.30
N LEU A 494 16.45 -1.63 7.90
CA LEU A 494 17.17 -0.36 7.77
C LEU A 494 17.68 0.15 9.12
N PHE A 495 16.90 -0.04 10.19
CA PHE A 495 17.20 0.48 11.52
C PHE A 495 17.71 -0.56 12.52
N SER A 496 17.96 -1.80 12.09
CA SER A 496 18.54 -2.86 12.92
C SER A 496 19.67 -3.63 12.24
N THR A 497 20.64 -4.08 13.02
CA THR A 497 21.70 -5.00 12.58
C THR A 497 21.37 -6.45 12.92
N SER A 498 20.46 -6.67 13.87
CA SER A 498 19.94 -7.97 14.26
C SER A 498 18.56 -7.81 14.91
N ASN A 499 17.89 -8.91 15.27
CA ASN A 499 16.59 -8.89 15.95
C ASN A 499 16.61 -8.20 17.34
N VAL A 500 17.79 -7.90 17.89
CA VAL A 500 17.96 -7.27 19.21
C VAL A 500 18.91 -6.06 19.19
N SER A 501 19.43 -5.67 18.03
CA SER A 501 20.44 -4.61 17.92
C SER A 501 20.04 -3.58 16.88
N LEU A 502 20.07 -2.30 17.29
CA LEU A 502 19.76 -1.17 16.43
C LEU A 502 21.03 -0.60 15.79
N VAL A 503 20.90 0.05 14.62
CA VAL A 503 22.06 0.66 13.97
C VAL A 503 22.59 1.82 14.80
N THR A 504 23.92 1.92 14.85
CA THR A 504 24.66 2.98 15.57
C THR A 504 25.22 4.05 14.64
N ASN A 505 25.34 3.75 13.35
CA ASN A 505 25.79 4.65 12.29
C ASN A 505 24.64 4.87 11.30
N SER A 506 24.67 5.98 10.56
CA SER A 506 23.63 6.22 9.55
C SER A 506 23.72 5.16 8.43
N PRO A 507 22.64 4.42 8.15
CA PRO A 507 22.58 3.53 7.00
C PRO A 507 22.32 4.30 5.69
N LEU A 508 22.03 5.60 5.78
CA LEU A 508 21.69 6.48 4.66
C LEU A 508 22.80 7.50 4.43
N SER A 509 23.12 7.75 3.17
CA SER A 509 24.14 8.68 2.71
C SER A 509 23.54 9.98 2.15
N ASP A 510 24.42 10.95 1.88
CA ASP A 510 24.07 12.20 1.18
C ASP A 510 23.40 11.95 -0.19
N VAL A 511 23.69 10.80 -0.82
CA VAL A 511 23.14 10.40 -2.12
C VAL A 511 21.71 9.89 -2.01
N ASP A 512 21.31 9.40 -0.83
CA ASP A 512 20.00 8.80 -0.61
C ASP A 512 18.98 9.87 -0.19
N ILE A 513 19.38 10.76 0.72
CA ILE A 513 18.47 11.74 1.33
C ILE A 513 18.92 13.19 1.21
N GLY A 514 20.03 13.46 0.51
CA GLY A 514 20.60 14.78 0.37
C GLY A 514 21.51 15.18 1.55
N LYS A 515 22.48 16.06 1.28
CA LYS A 515 23.50 16.51 2.25
C LYS A 515 22.92 17.12 3.52
N GLY A 516 21.83 17.90 3.37
CA GLY A 516 21.19 18.58 4.49
C GLY A 516 20.51 17.61 5.45
N PRO A 517 19.55 16.79 4.98
CA PRO A 517 18.92 15.76 5.78
C PRO A 517 19.92 14.74 6.35
N ALA A 518 20.89 14.26 5.57
CA ALA A 518 21.89 13.30 6.04
C ALA A 518 22.68 13.82 7.25
N ARG A 519 23.20 15.05 7.19
CA ARG A 519 23.91 15.67 8.33
C ARG A 519 23.03 15.84 9.57
N ARG A 520 21.76 16.22 9.40
CA ARG A 520 20.82 16.36 10.53
C ARG A 520 20.52 15.01 11.17
N TYR A 521 20.28 14.00 10.35
CA TYR A 521 20.00 12.65 10.82
C TYR A 521 21.20 12.03 11.55
N GLU A 522 22.41 12.17 11.00
CA GLU A 522 23.63 11.67 11.62
C GLU A 522 23.89 12.33 13.00
N ALA A 523 23.64 13.64 13.11
CA ALA A 523 23.76 14.36 14.37
C ALA A 523 22.74 13.87 15.41
N GLU A 524 21.47 13.70 15.03
CA GLU A 524 20.45 13.17 15.95
C GLU A 524 20.73 11.70 16.32
N LEU A 525 21.21 10.89 15.38
CA LEU A 525 21.52 9.48 15.62
C LEU A 525 22.64 9.31 16.65
N LYS A 526 23.69 10.15 16.60
CA LYS A 526 24.76 10.14 17.61
C LYS A 526 24.20 10.39 19.02
N LEU A 527 23.31 11.38 19.16
CA LEU A 527 22.67 11.69 20.43
C LEU A 527 21.79 10.53 20.93
N ILE A 528 21.02 9.91 20.04
CA ILE A 528 20.19 8.74 20.36
C ILE A 528 21.06 7.60 20.88
N VAL A 529 22.17 7.30 20.20
CA VAL A 529 23.08 6.20 20.56
C VAL A 529 23.77 6.45 21.90
N GLU A 530 24.19 7.68 22.19
CA GLU A 530 24.75 8.02 23.51
C GLU A 530 23.73 7.82 24.63
N TYR A 531 22.49 8.25 24.39
CA TYR A 531 21.41 8.14 25.36
C TYR A 531 20.99 6.69 25.64
N GLU A 532 21.00 5.83 24.61
CA GLU A 532 20.75 4.39 24.76
C GLU A 532 21.86 3.68 25.54
N LYS A 533 23.12 4.06 25.34
CA LYS A 533 24.24 3.51 26.11
C LYS A 533 24.10 3.81 27.60
N GLU A 534 23.72 5.04 27.94
CA GLU A 534 23.44 5.44 29.32
C GLU A 534 22.26 4.64 29.89
N SER A 535 21.17 4.53 29.13
CA SER A 535 19.96 3.80 29.53
C SER A 535 20.23 2.31 29.77
N LEU A 536 21.02 1.65 28.91
CA LEU A 536 21.40 0.25 29.07
C LEU A 536 22.26 0.00 30.30
N LYS A 537 23.13 0.97 30.67
CA LYS A 537 23.91 0.90 31.91
C LYS A 537 22.98 0.90 33.12
N ILE A 538 22.03 1.85 33.18
CA ILE A 538 21.03 1.94 34.25
C ILE A 538 20.21 0.65 34.35
N ALA A 539 19.75 0.12 33.21
CA ALA A 539 18.92 -1.07 33.16
C ALA A 539 19.64 -2.29 33.79
N ARG A 540 20.92 -2.48 33.44
CA ARG A 540 21.74 -3.58 33.98
C ARG A 540 21.99 -3.42 35.47
N GLU A 541 22.33 -2.21 35.93
CA GLU A 541 22.56 -1.93 37.35
C GLU A 541 21.31 -2.22 38.20
N LYS A 542 20.12 -1.83 37.72
CA LYS A 542 18.84 -2.04 38.41
C LYS A 542 18.41 -3.50 38.47
N VAL A 543 18.58 -4.26 37.37
CA VAL A 543 18.22 -5.69 37.36
C VAL A 543 19.19 -6.50 38.22
N GLU A 544 20.49 -6.16 38.20
CA GLU A 544 21.48 -6.84 39.03
C GLU A 544 21.25 -6.58 40.52
N SER A 545 20.95 -5.33 40.92
CA SER A 545 20.67 -5.00 42.32
C SER A 545 19.49 -5.80 42.87
N LEU A 546 18.41 -5.95 42.09
CA LEU A 546 17.23 -6.72 42.49
C LEU A 546 17.52 -8.21 42.62
N ARG A 547 18.41 -8.77 41.79
CA ARG A 547 18.81 -10.17 41.92
C ARG A 547 19.60 -10.44 43.19
N VAL A 548 20.54 -9.55 43.52
CA VAL A 548 21.31 -9.63 44.77
C VAL A 548 20.37 -9.57 45.98
N GLU A 549 19.39 -8.65 45.96
CA GLU A 549 18.37 -8.58 47.02
C GLU A 549 17.52 -9.85 47.14
N MET A 550 17.09 -10.44 46.01
CA MET A 550 16.34 -11.69 46.02
C MET A 550 17.17 -12.88 46.51
N TRP A 551 18.47 -12.91 46.24
CA TRP A 551 19.38 -13.95 46.73
C TRP A 551 19.59 -13.86 48.24
N HIS A 552 19.68 -12.65 48.81
CA HIS A 552 19.84 -12.46 50.26
C HIS A 552 18.55 -12.71 51.07
N ARG A 553 17.39 -12.78 50.42
CA ARG A 553 16.09 -13.07 51.08
C ARG A 553 15.70 -14.55 51.06
N LYS A 554 16.46 -15.41 50.38
CA LYS A 554 16.30 -16.87 50.40
C LYS A 554 17.30 -17.48 51.38
#